data_AF-A0A4Q4CQQ2-F1
#
_entry.id   AF-A0A4Q4CQQ2-F1
#
_cell.length_a   1.000
_cell.length_b   1.000
_cell.length_c   1.000
_cell.angle_alpha   90.00
_cell.angle_beta   90.00
_cell.angle_gamma   90.00
#
_symmetry.space_group_name_H-M   'P 1'
#
loop_
_entity.id
_entity.type
_entity.pdbx_description
1 polymer ?
#
loop_
_entity_poly.entity_id
_entity_poly.type
_entity_poly.pdbx_seq_one_letter_code
_entity_poly.pdbx_strand_id
1 'polypeptide(L)'
;MRRLVLGDGPEAAGFDQLVAGWNRHTDSYVKLVFLASGFEYPEPLDLDEVRETMPPEAWPILRTYTIRAIDLDAREVWIDFVVHGDAGVAGPWAAQAQPGDTIHLRGPGGAYSPDPAADHHLLVGDEAALPAILA
;
A
#
# COMPACT_ATOMS: atom_id res chain seq x y z
N MET A 1 10.14 -12.31 2.24
CA MET A 1 8.95 -11.54 1.79
C MET A 1 7.74 -12.06 2.53
N ARG A 2 6.83 -11.18 2.97
CA ARG A 2 5.57 -11.51 3.64
C ARG A 2 4.43 -10.85 2.87
N ARG A 3 3.45 -11.63 2.44
CA ARG A 3 2.21 -11.10 1.85
C ARG A 3 1.25 -10.73 2.97
N LEU A 4 0.69 -9.53 2.90
CA LEU A 4 -0.48 -9.14 3.68
C LEU A 4 -1.68 -9.00 2.75
N VAL A 5 -2.82 -9.44 3.24
CA VAL A 5 -4.11 -9.40 2.55
C VAL A 5 -4.99 -8.44 3.32
N LEU A 6 -5.37 -7.34 2.67
CA LEU A 6 -6.23 -6.30 3.24
C LEU A 6 -7.65 -6.59 2.76
N GLY A 7 -8.54 -6.95 3.68
CA GLY A 7 -9.96 -7.18 3.39
C GLY A 7 -10.85 -5.99 3.74
N ASP A 8 -12.15 -6.14 3.55
CA ASP A 8 -13.20 -5.15 3.84
C ASP A 8 -13.92 -5.43 5.17
N GLY A 9 -13.16 -5.81 6.20
CA GLY A 9 -13.68 -6.07 7.55
C GLY A 9 -14.44 -4.88 8.17
N PRO A 10 -15.05 -5.05 9.36
CA PRO A 10 -15.97 -4.06 9.94
C PRO A 10 -15.40 -2.64 10.09
N GLU A 11 -14.09 -2.53 10.29
CA GLU A 11 -13.38 -1.25 10.43
C GLU A 11 -12.69 -0.81 9.12
N ALA A 12 -12.71 -1.65 8.09
CA ALA A 12 -12.14 -1.35 6.79
C ALA A 12 -13.21 -0.69 5.90
N ALA A 13 -12.82 0.41 5.29
CA ALA A 13 -13.64 1.15 4.33
C ALA A 13 -12.82 1.48 3.08
N GLY A 14 -13.51 1.87 2.00
CA GLY A 14 -12.85 2.41 0.82
C GLY A 14 -12.36 1.39 -0.21
N PHE A 15 -12.70 0.09 -0.08
CA PHE A 15 -12.41 -0.90 -1.14
C PHE A 15 -12.97 -0.46 -2.50
N ASP A 16 -14.24 -0.06 -2.54
CA ASP A 16 -14.87 0.37 -3.79
C ASP A 16 -14.23 1.64 -4.36
N GLN A 17 -13.76 2.55 -3.50
CA GLN A 17 -13.03 3.75 -3.92
C GLN A 17 -11.65 3.41 -4.48
N LEU A 18 -10.93 2.47 -3.86
CA LEU A 18 -9.66 1.96 -4.36
C LEU A 18 -9.84 1.30 -5.73
N VAL A 19 -10.85 0.44 -5.88
CA VAL A 19 -11.16 -0.24 -7.16
C VAL A 19 -11.55 0.76 -8.23
N ALA A 20 -12.37 1.77 -7.91
CA ALA A 20 -12.74 2.82 -8.85
C ALA A 20 -11.53 3.63 -9.33
N GLY A 21 -10.51 3.80 -8.48
CA GLY A 21 -9.25 4.46 -8.84
C GLY A 21 -8.19 3.55 -9.46
N TRP A 22 -8.42 2.24 -9.56
CA TRP A 22 -7.40 1.28 -9.99
C TRP A 22 -7.08 1.42 -11.49
N ASN A 23 -5.86 1.90 -11.76
CA ASN A 23 -5.38 2.19 -13.12
C ASN A 23 -4.96 0.95 -13.93
N ARG A 24 -4.91 -0.24 -13.32
CA ARG A 24 -4.54 -1.52 -13.95
C ARG A 24 -3.15 -1.56 -14.58
N HIS A 25 -2.27 -0.62 -14.24
CA HIS A 25 -0.85 -0.74 -14.56
C HIS A 25 -0.23 -1.91 -13.79
N THR A 26 0.73 -2.60 -14.37
CA THR A 26 1.41 -3.72 -13.69
C THR A 26 2.25 -3.22 -12.52
N ASP A 27 2.67 -1.96 -12.55
CA ASP A 27 3.33 -1.27 -11.43
C ASP A 27 2.35 -0.51 -10.52
N SER A 28 1.04 -0.80 -10.60
CA SER A 28 0.01 -0.22 -9.72
C SER A 28 0.49 -0.23 -8.27
N TYR A 29 0.46 0.92 -7.60
CA TYR A 29 0.94 1.03 -6.22
C TYR A 29 0.02 1.89 -5.36
N VAL A 30 0.12 1.70 -4.04
CA VAL A 30 -0.49 2.56 -3.03
C VAL A 30 0.60 3.15 -2.14
N LYS A 31 0.29 4.26 -1.49
CA LYS A 31 1.05 4.74 -0.33
C LYS A 31 0.38 4.23 0.93
N LEU A 32 1.08 3.39 1.68
CA LEU A 32 0.72 3.05 3.05
C LEU A 32 0.99 4.26 3.94
N VAL A 33 0.04 4.59 4.80
CA VAL A 33 0.13 5.72 5.73
C VAL A 33 0.35 5.18 7.14
N PHE A 34 1.50 5.46 7.73
CA PHE A 34 1.85 5.09 9.09
C PHE A 34 1.69 6.30 10.00
N LEU A 35 0.68 6.28 10.86
CA LEU A 35 0.42 7.32 11.86
C LEU A 35 1.45 7.28 12.98
N ALA A 36 1.85 8.44 13.49
CA ALA A 36 2.73 8.53 14.64
C ALA A 36 1.95 8.23 15.93
N SER A 37 2.58 7.50 16.85
CA SER A 37 1.96 7.16 18.14
C SER A 37 1.85 8.39 19.05
N GLY A 38 0.78 8.46 19.85
CA GLY A 38 0.60 9.49 20.88
C GLY A 38 -0.08 10.76 20.40
N PHE A 39 -0.63 10.74 19.17
CA PHE A 39 -1.43 11.83 18.61
C PHE A 39 -2.83 11.33 18.27
N GLU A 40 -3.80 12.23 18.39
CA GLU A 40 -5.16 12.04 17.88
C GLU A 40 -5.25 12.69 16.50
N TYR A 41 -5.73 11.94 15.50
CA TYR A 41 -5.82 12.37 14.12
C TYR A 41 -7.28 12.74 13.77
N PRO A 42 -7.49 13.65 12.80
CA PRO A 42 -8.83 13.95 12.30
C PRO A 42 -9.47 12.70 11.69
N GLU A 43 -10.79 12.60 11.86
CA GLU A 43 -11.61 11.54 11.26
C GLU A 43 -12.74 12.17 10.43
N PRO A 44 -12.76 11.97 9.10
CA PRO A 44 -11.86 11.13 8.32
C PRO A 44 -10.43 11.70 8.22
N LEU A 45 -9.44 10.81 8.10
CA LEU A 45 -8.03 11.20 7.97
C LEU A 45 -7.78 12.06 6.73
N ASP A 46 -7.41 13.33 6.94
CA ASP A 46 -6.94 14.26 5.91
C ASP A 46 -5.46 14.62 6.16
N LEU A 47 -4.58 14.23 5.24
CA LEU A 47 -3.14 14.46 5.36
C LEU A 47 -2.72 15.91 5.16
N ASP A 48 -3.51 16.71 4.43
CA ASP A 48 -3.24 18.12 4.25
C ASP A 48 -3.65 18.88 5.51
N GLU A 49 -4.82 18.57 6.10
CA GLU A 49 -5.22 19.11 7.41
C GLU A 49 -4.20 18.79 8.51
N VAL A 50 -3.74 17.54 8.58
CA VAL A 50 -2.69 17.12 9.54
C VAL A 50 -1.44 17.97 9.37
N ARG A 51 -1.04 18.23 8.13
CA ARG A 51 0.18 19.00 7.84
C ARG A 51 0.04 20.49 8.16
N GLU A 52 -1.17 21.02 8.07
CA GLU A 52 -1.48 22.43 8.37
C GLU A 52 -1.69 22.69 9.86
N THR A 53 -2.24 21.72 10.59
CA THR A 53 -2.75 21.91 11.96
C THR A 53 -1.94 21.20 13.05
N MET A 54 -1.15 20.17 12.70
CA MET A 54 -0.43 19.34 13.67
C MET A 54 1.09 19.57 13.62
N PRO A 55 1.81 19.36 14.74
CA PRO A 55 3.26 19.52 14.78
C PRO A 55 3.97 18.48 13.87
N PRO A 56 5.18 18.77 13.38
CA PRO A 56 5.91 17.88 12.47
C PRO A 56 6.09 16.44 12.96
N GLU A 57 6.20 16.24 14.28
CA GLU A 57 6.34 14.93 14.91
C GLU A 57 5.09 14.06 14.74
N ALA A 58 3.93 14.68 14.49
CA ALA A 58 2.67 13.99 14.20
C ALA A 58 2.49 13.65 12.72
N TRP A 59 3.39 14.11 11.83
CA TRP A 59 3.19 13.91 10.39
C TRP A 59 3.34 12.42 10.02
N PRO A 60 2.33 11.84 9.34
CA PRO A 60 2.38 10.43 8.97
C PRO A 60 3.53 10.10 8.02
N ILE A 61 4.09 8.92 8.20
CA ILE A 61 5.14 8.39 7.34
C ILE A 61 4.47 7.64 6.18
N LEU A 62 4.78 8.03 4.95
CA LEU A 62 4.26 7.37 3.75
C LEU A 62 5.28 6.37 3.19
N ARG A 63 4.83 5.17 2.80
CA ARG A 63 5.65 4.21 2.05
C ARG A 63 4.92 3.69 0.84
N THR A 64 5.58 3.71 -0.31
CA THR A 64 5.04 3.20 -1.56
C THR A 64 5.19 1.69 -1.63
N TYR A 65 4.09 0.99 -1.91
CA TYR A 65 4.06 -0.46 -2.12
C TYR A 65 3.22 -0.81 -3.34
N THR A 66 3.73 -1.71 -4.16
CA THR A 66 3.00 -2.27 -5.29
C THR A 66 1.78 -3.07 -4.81
N ILE A 67 0.64 -2.85 -5.44
CA ILE A 67 -0.52 -3.73 -5.34
C ILE A 67 -0.18 -4.99 -6.11
N ARG A 68 -0.01 -6.11 -5.39
CA ARG A 68 0.29 -7.40 -6.02
C ARG A 68 -0.92 -7.95 -6.75
N ALA A 69 -2.11 -7.83 -6.16
CA ALA A 69 -3.37 -8.27 -6.74
C ALA A 69 -4.54 -7.57 -6.04
N ILE A 70 -5.67 -7.48 -6.74
CA ILE A 70 -6.97 -7.16 -6.16
C ILE A 70 -7.92 -8.30 -6.52
N ASP A 71 -8.47 -8.96 -5.50
CA ASP A 71 -9.53 -9.95 -5.66
C ASP A 71 -10.88 -9.24 -5.43
N LEU A 72 -11.67 -9.12 -6.49
CA LEU A 72 -12.95 -8.41 -6.44
C LEU A 72 -14.05 -9.23 -5.77
N ASP A 73 -13.98 -10.56 -5.86
CA ASP A 73 -15.00 -11.46 -5.32
C ASP A 73 -14.80 -11.61 -3.81
N ALA A 74 -13.54 -11.75 -3.38
CA ALA A 74 -13.18 -11.79 -1.96
C ALA A 74 -13.10 -10.40 -1.31
N ARG A 75 -13.10 -9.33 -2.12
CA ARG A 75 -12.90 -7.92 -1.70
C ARG A 75 -11.58 -7.72 -0.95
N GLU A 76 -10.51 -8.26 -1.53
CA GLU A 76 -9.17 -8.27 -0.95
C GLU A 76 -8.14 -7.51 -1.80
N VAL A 77 -7.18 -6.89 -1.13
CA VAL A 77 -6.02 -6.23 -1.74
C VAL A 77 -4.75 -6.86 -1.19
N TRP A 78 -3.90 -7.37 -2.07
CA TRP A 78 -2.71 -8.10 -1.68
C TRP A 78 -1.48 -7.22 -1.84
N ILE A 79 -0.67 -7.13 -0.79
CA ILE A 79 0.57 -6.35 -0.79
C ILE A 79 1.71 -7.21 -0.25
N ASP A 80 2.80 -7.26 -1.00
CA ASP A 80 4.00 -8.03 -0.65
C ASP A 80 5.05 -7.12 0.01
N PHE A 81 5.44 -7.45 1.24
CA PHE A 81 6.44 -6.73 2.00
C PHE A 81 7.77 -7.48 1.98
N VAL A 82 8.83 -6.78 1.60
CA VAL A 82 10.18 -7.22 1.90
C VAL A 82 10.52 -6.73 3.32
N VAL A 83 10.86 -7.66 4.20
CA VAL A 83 11.20 -7.39 5.59
C VAL A 83 12.70 -7.63 5.74
N HIS A 84 13.44 -6.55 6.01
CA HIS A 84 14.89 -6.60 6.26
C HIS A 84 15.16 -6.14 7.69
N GLY A 85 15.53 -7.07 8.57
CA GLY A 85 15.82 -6.75 9.97
C GLY A 85 14.64 -6.06 10.69
N ASP A 86 14.98 -5.26 11.68
CA ASP A 86 14.06 -4.54 12.59
C ASP A 86 14.09 -3.02 12.41
N ALA A 87 14.87 -2.52 11.43
CA ALA A 87 14.97 -1.10 11.13
C ALA A 87 13.89 -0.63 10.15
N GLY A 88 13.46 0.62 10.32
CA GLY A 88 12.44 1.25 9.46
C GLY A 88 11.02 1.10 10.00
N VAL A 89 10.03 1.41 9.16
CA VAL A 89 8.62 1.50 9.60
C VAL A 89 7.79 0.35 9.02
N ALA A 90 7.76 0.23 7.70
CA ALA A 90 6.86 -0.72 7.03
C ALA A 90 7.28 -2.18 7.20
N GLY A 91 8.59 -2.48 7.16
CA GLY A 91 9.09 -3.85 7.38
C GLY A 91 8.74 -4.39 8.77
N PRO A 92 9.12 -3.69 9.86
CA PRO A 92 8.76 -4.07 11.22
C PRO A 92 7.25 -4.13 11.47
N TRP A 93 6.49 -3.15 10.98
CA TRP A 93 5.03 -3.19 11.07
C TRP A 93 4.46 -4.44 10.38
N ALA A 94 4.88 -4.69 9.14
CA ALA A 94 4.41 -5.86 8.39
C ALA A 94 4.85 -7.16 9.05
N ALA A 95 5.97 -7.21 9.77
CA ALA A 95 6.42 -8.38 10.52
C ALA A 95 5.55 -8.67 11.75
N GLN A 96 4.91 -7.65 12.33
CA GLN A 96 4.09 -7.77 13.53
C GLN A 96 2.58 -7.83 13.24
N ALA A 97 2.15 -7.34 12.08
CA ALA A 97 0.75 -7.25 11.68
C ALA A 97 -0.03 -8.56 11.92
N GLN A 98 -1.23 -8.45 12.47
CA GLN A 98 -2.17 -9.53 12.73
C GLN A 98 -3.52 -9.27 12.05
N PRO A 99 -4.35 -10.30 11.81
CA PRO A 99 -5.72 -10.08 11.38
C PRO A 99 -6.46 -9.15 12.35
N GLY A 100 -7.13 -8.13 11.80
CA GLY A 100 -7.81 -7.08 12.56
C GLY A 100 -7.02 -5.77 12.63
N ASP A 101 -5.70 -5.78 12.39
CA ASP A 101 -4.94 -4.54 12.28
C ASP A 101 -5.37 -3.74 11.05
N THR A 102 -5.45 -2.42 11.20
CA THR A 102 -5.87 -1.49 10.15
C THR A 102 -4.69 -0.67 9.63
N ILE A 103 -4.78 -0.24 8.37
CA ILE A 103 -3.82 0.68 7.74
C ILE A 103 -4.52 1.53 6.68
N HIS A 104 -4.18 2.82 6.61
CA HIS A 104 -4.71 3.69 5.56
C HIS A 104 -3.89 3.58 4.28
N LEU A 105 -4.60 3.61 3.16
CA LEU A 105 -4.02 3.59 1.82
C LEU A 105 -4.32 4.92 1.11
N ARG A 106 -3.34 5.41 0.34
CA ARG A 106 -3.53 6.53 -0.59
C ARG A 106 -3.13 6.12 -2.01
N GLY A 107 -3.97 6.41 -2.98
CA GLY A 107 -3.79 6.07 -4.39
C GLY A 107 -5.01 5.31 -4.95
N PRO A 108 -4.83 4.42 -5.94
CA PRO A 108 -3.56 3.93 -6.46
C PRO A 108 -2.91 4.86 -7.51
N GLY A 109 -1.58 4.82 -7.59
CA GLY A 109 -0.77 5.35 -8.68
C GLY A 109 -0.23 4.20 -9.56
N GLY A 110 0.47 4.52 -10.64
CA GLY A 110 1.03 3.56 -11.59
C GLY A 110 1.26 4.22 -12.94
N ALA A 111 2.19 3.71 -13.74
CA ALA A 111 2.53 4.30 -15.03
C ALA A 111 2.98 3.28 -16.08
N TYR A 112 3.27 2.04 -15.69
CA TYR A 112 3.86 1.05 -16.57
C TYR A 112 2.95 -0.18 -16.74
N SER A 113 2.76 -0.54 -18.01
CA SER A 113 2.25 -1.86 -18.42
C SER A 113 3.13 -2.36 -19.57
N PRO A 114 3.52 -3.65 -19.59
CA PRO A 114 4.20 -4.23 -20.75
C PRO A 114 3.35 -4.05 -22.02
N ASP A 115 3.97 -3.64 -23.11
CA ASP A 115 3.33 -3.60 -24.43
C ASP A 115 3.16 -5.04 -24.96
N PRO A 116 1.92 -5.55 -25.10
CA PRO A 116 1.70 -6.93 -25.56
C PRO A 116 2.14 -7.18 -27.00
N ALA A 117 2.43 -6.13 -27.78
CA ALA A 117 2.94 -6.24 -29.15
C ALA A 117 4.47 -6.37 -29.24
N ALA A 118 5.20 -6.22 -28.13
CA ALA A 118 6.65 -6.37 -28.13
C ALA A 118 7.05 -7.84 -28.23
N ASP A 119 8.01 -8.15 -29.12
CA ASP A 119 8.53 -9.53 -29.26
C ASP A 119 9.26 -10.01 -27.99
N HIS A 120 9.83 -9.07 -27.22
CA HIS A 120 10.63 -9.36 -26.03
C HIS A 120 10.44 -8.29 -24.94
N HIS A 121 10.41 -8.74 -23.68
CA HIS A 121 10.53 -7.88 -22.50
C HIS A 121 11.73 -8.32 -21.66
N LEU A 122 12.55 -7.37 -21.21
CA LEU A 122 13.57 -7.59 -20.20
C LEU A 122 13.16 -6.86 -18.92
N LEU A 123 12.83 -7.64 -17.89
CA LEU A 123 12.47 -7.14 -16.57
C LEU A 123 13.63 -7.46 -15.61
N VAL A 124 14.15 -6.44 -14.94
CA VAL A 124 15.24 -6.57 -13.96
C VAL A 124 14.85 -5.81 -12.71
N GLY A 125 14.98 -6.46 -11.56
CA GLY A 125 14.64 -5.87 -10.28
C GLY A 125 15.12 -6.73 -9.12
N ASP A 126 15.15 -6.14 -7.94
CA ASP A 126 15.41 -6.84 -6.69
C ASP A 126 14.10 -7.42 -6.09
N GLU A 127 14.14 -7.88 -4.85
CA GLU A 127 12.96 -8.40 -4.17
C GLU A 127 11.82 -7.39 -4.04
N ALA A 128 12.10 -6.08 -4.01
CA ALA A 128 11.09 -5.04 -3.88
C ALA A 128 10.34 -4.78 -5.20
N ALA A 129 10.99 -5.05 -6.34
CA ALA A 129 10.38 -4.95 -7.66
C ALA A 129 9.56 -6.19 -8.05
N LEU A 130 9.83 -7.34 -7.40
CA LEU A 130 9.19 -8.62 -7.72
C LEU A 130 7.65 -8.58 -7.75
N PRO A 131 6.94 -7.86 -6.85
CA PRO A 131 5.48 -7.78 -6.90
C PRO A 131 4.97 -7.15 -8.20
N ALA A 132 5.67 -6.16 -8.76
CA ALA A 132 5.30 -5.51 -10.01
C ALA A 132 5.65 -6.37 -11.23
N ILE A 133 6.76 -7.10 -11.17
CA ILE A 133 7.17 -8.05 -12.22
C ILE A 133 6.18 -9.21 -12.35
N LEU A 134 5.58 -9.64 -11.23
CA LEU A 134 4.64 -10.76 -11.17
C LEU A 134 3.16 -10.35 -11.24
N ALA A 135 2.86 -9.04 -11.29
CA ALA A 135 1.51 -8.50 -11.23
C ALA A 135 0.65 -8.92 -12.43
#